data_AF-K0S2D7-F1
#
_entry.id   AF-K0S2D7-F1
#
_cell.length_a   1.000
_cell.length_b   1.000
_cell.length_c   1.000
_cell.angle_alpha   90.00
_cell.angle_beta   90.00
_cell.angle_gamma   90.00
#
_symmetry.space_group_name_H-M   'P 1'
#
loop_
_entity.id
_entity.type
_entity.pdbx_description
1 polymer ?
#
loop_
_entity_poly.entity_id
_entity_poly.type
_entity_poly.pdbx_seq_one_letter_code
_entity_poly.pdbx_strand_id
1 'polypeptide(L)'
;MAELAVEAKRRGLIVSMAPAESYLDAAAGDGSVDAQFSLDLGLPPRAWTTGPDATEEDRKVIEDAGFRHAGRQCYAYVLARAGVGSFDWISVQLYEAYSAFVHETARRGGDPVDAIVDRVDRLAEGYTVTNLPLDEAEFVVRVPPSRLVIGIANGWADGTKFCKVDPASIRRTYDRTMAKYGEGIRGVMFWTIEEEGDDDGSRMTRLLRGELSNLESGDEAVHPGVICGNSNWNNQALLERRSY
;
A
#
# COMPACT_ATOMS: atom_id res chain seq x y z
N MET A 1 8.07 -6.43 -15.83
CA MET A 1 8.12 -6.32 -14.35
C MET A 1 8.38 -7.67 -13.68
N ALA A 2 7.51 -8.67 -13.84
CA ALA A 2 7.65 -9.94 -13.12
C ALA A 2 9.00 -10.66 -13.35
N GLU A 3 9.37 -10.92 -14.61
CA GLU A 3 10.64 -11.61 -14.94
C GLU A 3 11.87 -10.84 -14.46
N LEU A 4 11.84 -9.51 -14.58
CA LEU A 4 12.89 -8.63 -14.08
C LEU A 4 13.04 -8.75 -12.56
N ALA A 5 11.93 -8.78 -11.81
CA ALA A 5 11.96 -8.93 -10.35
C ALA A 5 12.58 -10.27 -9.93
N VAL A 6 12.17 -11.36 -10.59
CA VAL A 6 12.73 -12.71 -10.33
C VAL A 6 14.23 -12.73 -10.61
N GLU A 7 14.65 -12.22 -11.77
CA GLU A 7 16.07 -12.23 -12.17
C GLU A 7 16.93 -11.32 -11.28
N ALA A 8 16.43 -10.13 -10.93
CA ALA A 8 17.11 -9.23 -10.00
C ALA A 8 17.28 -9.89 -8.63
N LYS A 9 16.23 -10.55 -8.13
CA LYS A 9 16.30 -11.26 -6.85
C LYS A 9 17.30 -12.41 -6.88
N ARG A 10 17.32 -13.19 -7.98
CA ARG A 10 18.29 -14.28 -8.20
C ARG A 10 19.74 -13.79 -8.19
N ARG A 11 19.99 -12.55 -8.62
CA ARG A 11 21.31 -11.90 -8.58
C ARG A 11 21.68 -11.30 -7.22
N GLY A 12 20.84 -11.46 -6.20
CA GLY A 12 21.08 -10.93 -4.86
C GLY A 12 20.81 -9.43 -4.74
N LEU A 13 20.07 -8.83 -5.68
CA LEU A 13 19.64 -7.44 -5.57
C LEU A 13 18.46 -7.30 -4.60
N ILE A 14 18.34 -6.11 -4.02
CA ILE A 14 17.14 -5.72 -3.27
C ILE A 14 16.07 -5.33 -4.29
N VAL A 15 14.89 -5.94 -4.17
CA VAL A 15 13.77 -5.71 -5.08
C VAL A 15 12.58 -5.26 -4.26
N SER A 16 12.02 -4.11 -4.62
CA SER A 16 10.78 -3.61 -4.02
C SER A 16 9.74 -3.32 -5.07
N MET A 17 8.48 -3.32 -4.66
CA MET A 17 7.34 -2.93 -5.48
C MET A 17 6.56 -1.88 -4.72
N ALA A 18 6.09 -0.83 -5.40
CA ALA A 18 5.26 0.19 -4.79
C ALA A 18 3.96 0.35 -5.56
N PRO A 19 2.99 -0.58 -5.43
CA PRO A 19 1.73 -0.49 -6.15
C PRO A 19 0.88 0.66 -5.60
N ALA A 20 0.22 1.38 -6.51
CA ALA A 20 -0.98 2.12 -6.16
C ALA A 20 -2.01 1.18 -5.51
N GLU A 21 -2.67 1.60 -4.43
CA GLU A 21 -3.71 0.79 -3.79
C GLU A 21 -4.81 0.39 -4.79
N SER A 22 -5.20 1.30 -5.69
CA SER A 22 -6.21 1.05 -6.73
C SER A 22 -5.84 -0.10 -7.69
N TYR A 23 -4.56 -0.48 -7.77
CA TYR A 23 -4.06 -1.57 -8.60
C TYR A 23 -3.64 -2.82 -7.80
N LEU A 24 -3.76 -2.78 -6.48
CA LEU A 24 -3.61 -3.91 -5.56
C LEU A 24 -4.55 -3.69 -4.37
N ASP A 25 -5.85 -3.71 -4.64
CA ASP A 25 -6.86 -3.27 -3.69
C ASP A 25 -7.29 -4.43 -2.80
N ALA A 26 -6.65 -4.54 -1.64
CA ALA A 26 -6.96 -5.55 -0.65
C ALA A 26 -8.33 -5.34 0.01
N ALA A 27 -8.86 -4.11 -0.01
CA ALA A 27 -10.17 -3.84 0.58
C ALA A 27 -11.32 -4.34 -0.30
N ALA A 28 -11.06 -4.73 -1.56
CA ALA A 28 -12.08 -5.22 -2.48
C ALA A 28 -12.85 -6.39 -1.88
N GLY A 29 -14.18 -6.39 -2.01
CA GLY A 29 -15.01 -7.53 -1.59
C GLY A 29 -14.71 -8.78 -2.43
N ASP A 30 -14.66 -9.96 -1.80
CA ASP A 30 -14.51 -11.22 -2.53
C ASP A 30 -15.65 -11.39 -3.55
N GLY A 31 -15.29 -11.80 -4.77
CA GLY A 31 -16.24 -11.96 -5.88
C GLY A 31 -16.79 -10.66 -6.47
N SER A 32 -16.41 -9.49 -5.93
CA SER A 32 -16.75 -8.20 -6.52
C SER A 32 -16.00 -7.96 -7.83
N VAL A 33 -16.49 -7.01 -8.62
CA VAL A 33 -15.77 -6.51 -9.80
C VAL A 33 -14.45 -5.81 -9.42
N ASP A 34 -14.29 -5.37 -8.17
CA ASP A 34 -13.04 -4.77 -7.67
C ASP A 34 -11.96 -5.83 -7.39
N ALA A 35 -12.37 -7.08 -7.16
CA ALA A 35 -11.47 -8.23 -7.01
C ALA A 35 -11.09 -8.88 -8.35
N GLN A 36 -11.50 -8.32 -9.48
CA GLN A 36 -11.16 -8.84 -10.81
C GLN A 36 -9.95 -8.11 -11.38
N PHE A 37 -9.04 -8.87 -11.99
CA PHE A 37 -8.03 -8.28 -12.86
C PHE A 37 -8.70 -7.64 -14.07
N SER A 38 -8.32 -6.40 -14.37
CA SER A 38 -8.76 -5.69 -15.57
C SER A 38 -7.72 -4.68 -16.03
N LEU A 39 -7.60 -4.51 -17.34
CA LEU A 39 -6.89 -3.41 -17.98
C LEU A 39 -7.85 -2.36 -18.57
N ASP A 40 -9.16 -2.55 -18.39
CA ASP A 40 -10.19 -1.64 -18.87
C ASP A 40 -10.15 -0.34 -18.08
N LEU A 41 -9.80 0.76 -18.75
CA LEU A 41 -9.76 2.11 -18.17
C LEU A 41 -11.16 2.75 -18.07
N GLY A 42 -12.23 2.06 -18.47
CA GLY A 42 -13.61 2.53 -18.35
C GLY A 42 -14.27 2.18 -17.01
N LEU A 43 -13.55 1.50 -16.10
CA LEU A 43 -14.14 1.11 -14.82
C LEU A 43 -14.19 2.30 -13.86
N PRO A 44 -15.27 2.45 -13.06
CA PRO A 44 -15.35 3.54 -12.11
C PRO A 44 -14.24 3.37 -11.05
N PRO A 45 -13.55 4.46 -10.65
CA PRO A 45 -12.66 4.38 -9.50
C PRO A 45 -13.50 4.04 -8.27
N ARG A 46 -13.01 3.12 -7.44
CA ARG A 46 -13.71 2.71 -6.23
C ARG A 46 -14.01 3.87 -5.28
N ALA A 47 -13.22 4.94 -5.33
CA ALA A 47 -13.50 6.15 -4.56
C ALA A 47 -14.74 6.95 -4.99
N TRP A 48 -15.41 6.59 -6.08
CA TRP A 48 -16.63 7.26 -6.56
C TRP A 48 -17.88 6.41 -6.38
N THR A 49 -17.74 5.24 -5.77
CA THR A 49 -18.84 4.30 -5.59
C THR A 49 -19.68 4.70 -4.39
N THR A 50 -20.99 4.63 -4.53
CA THR A 50 -21.92 4.90 -3.41
C THR A 50 -21.80 3.87 -2.28
N GLY A 51 -21.34 2.66 -2.61
CA GLY A 51 -21.16 1.52 -1.72
C GLY A 51 -19.70 1.25 -1.31
N PRO A 52 -19.42 0.12 -0.64
CA PRO A 52 -18.05 -0.35 -0.40
C PRO A 52 -17.39 -0.85 -1.70
N ASP A 53 -18.16 -1.32 -2.68
CA ASP A 53 -17.67 -1.84 -3.96
C ASP A 53 -18.36 -1.11 -5.13
N ALA A 54 -17.74 -1.16 -6.30
CA ALA A 54 -18.26 -0.55 -7.52
C ALA A 54 -19.45 -1.30 -8.11
N THR A 55 -20.44 -0.54 -8.57
CA THR A 55 -21.63 -1.04 -9.26
C THR A 55 -21.61 -0.67 -10.75
N GLU A 56 -22.48 -1.29 -11.54
CA GLU A 56 -22.67 -0.93 -12.95
C GLU A 56 -23.31 0.46 -13.10
N GLU A 57 -24.12 0.88 -12.12
CA GLU A 57 -24.65 2.22 -12.04
C GLU A 57 -23.54 3.27 -11.86
N ASP A 58 -22.56 2.99 -10.98
CA ASP A 58 -21.39 3.87 -10.81
C ASP A 58 -20.57 3.97 -12.10
N ARG A 59 -20.45 2.87 -12.87
CA ARG A 59 -19.77 2.84 -14.18
C ARG A 59 -20.41 3.82 -15.15
N LYS A 60 -21.74 3.79 -15.27
CA LYS A 60 -22.46 4.66 -16.20
C LYS A 60 -22.28 6.15 -15.88
N VAL A 61 -22.29 6.53 -14.59
CA VAL A 61 -22.06 7.92 -14.16
C VAL A 61 -20.68 8.42 -14.57
N ILE A 62 -19.66 7.57 -14.47
CA ILE A 62 -18.28 7.88 -14.85
C ILE A 62 -18.12 7.98 -16.37
N GLU A 63 -18.74 7.08 -17.12
CA GLU A 63 -18.77 7.11 -18.58
C GLU A 63 -19.43 8.39 -19.11
N ASP A 64 -20.58 8.78 -18.54
CA ASP A 64 -21.29 10.02 -18.90
C ASP A 64 -20.47 11.28 -18.57
N ALA A 65 -19.64 11.24 -17.54
CA ALA A 65 -18.69 12.31 -17.19
C ALA A 65 -17.44 12.35 -18.10
N GLY A 66 -17.30 11.39 -19.03
CA GLY A 66 -16.13 11.26 -19.90
C GLY A 66 -14.84 10.89 -19.17
N PHE A 67 -14.94 10.43 -17.92
CA PHE A 67 -13.80 10.07 -17.10
C PHE A 67 -13.42 8.61 -17.36
N ARG A 68 -12.14 8.37 -17.64
CA ARG A 68 -11.58 7.03 -17.83
C ARG A 68 -10.42 6.87 -16.87
N HIS A 69 -10.55 5.91 -15.96
CA HIS A 69 -9.60 5.65 -14.91
C HIS A 69 -9.64 4.18 -14.53
N ALA A 70 -8.53 3.68 -14.00
CA ALA A 70 -8.35 2.37 -13.36
C ALA A 70 -8.41 1.11 -14.23
N GLY A 71 -7.23 0.54 -14.51
CA GLY A 71 -7.09 -0.92 -14.43
C GLY A 71 -7.32 -1.42 -12.99
N ARG A 72 -7.56 -2.71 -12.80
CA ARG A 72 -7.85 -3.31 -11.49
C ARG A 72 -6.96 -4.50 -11.23
N GLN A 73 -6.51 -4.61 -9.98
CA GLN A 73 -5.69 -5.74 -9.50
C GLN A 73 -4.48 -6.05 -10.41
N CYS A 74 -3.96 -5.05 -11.14
CA CYS A 74 -2.91 -5.28 -12.13
C CYS A 74 -1.61 -5.78 -11.50
N TYR A 75 -1.35 -5.42 -10.24
CA TYR A 75 -0.19 -5.93 -9.51
C TYR A 75 -0.40 -7.35 -8.97
N ALA A 76 -1.63 -7.84 -8.85
CA ALA A 76 -1.87 -9.25 -8.54
C ALA A 76 -1.30 -10.16 -9.64
N TYR A 77 -1.38 -9.76 -10.91
CA TYR A 77 -0.70 -10.46 -12.01
C TYR A 77 0.83 -10.51 -11.82
N VAL A 78 1.43 -9.41 -11.37
CA VAL A 78 2.88 -9.35 -11.12
C VAL A 78 3.25 -10.29 -9.98
N LEU A 79 2.46 -10.31 -8.89
CA LEU A 79 2.67 -11.19 -7.74
C LEU A 79 2.45 -12.67 -8.09
N ALA A 80 1.44 -12.99 -8.89
CA ALA A 80 1.18 -14.34 -9.38
C ALA A 80 2.34 -14.86 -10.23
N ARG A 81 2.90 -14.02 -11.11
CA ARG A 81 4.00 -14.39 -12.01
C ARG A 81 5.37 -14.42 -11.35
N ALA A 82 5.68 -13.46 -10.48
CA ALA A 82 7.00 -13.34 -9.85
C ALA A 82 7.07 -14.11 -8.52
N GLY A 83 5.94 -14.37 -7.88
CA GLY A 83 5.87 -14.79 -6.48
C GLY A 83 6.19 -13.64 -5.52
N VAL A 84 5.49 -13.59 -4.40
CA VAL A 84 5.72 -12.58 -3.34
C VAL A 84 7.16 -12.62 -2.82
N GLY A 85 7.80 -13.79 -2.82
CA GLY A 85 9.20 -13.96 -2.40
C GLY A 85 10.24 -13.28 -3.30
N SER A 86 9.86 -12.82 -4.50
CA SER A 86 10.74 -12.04 -5.37
C SER A 86 10.91 -10.59 -4.90
N PHE A 87 10.14 -10.15 -3.91
CA PHE A 87 10.18 -8.80 -3.36
C PHE A 87 10.63 -8.83 -1.89
N ASP A 88 11.60 -7.98 -1.55
CA ASP A 88 12.02 -7.74 -0.18
C ASP A 88 10.95 -7.01 0.62
N TRP A 89 10.22 -6.10 -0.03
CA TRP A 89 9.03 -5.47 0.51
C TRP A 89 8.10 -4.96 -0.59
N ILE A 90 6.83 -4.79 -0.23
CA ILE A 90 5.76 -4.22 -1.05
C ILE A 90 5.21 -2.99 -0.34
N SER A 91 5.31 -1.83 -0.98
CA SER A 91 4.86 -0.55 -0.46
C SER A 91 3.53 -0.12 -1.08
N VAL A 92 2.42 -0.43 -0.41
CA VAL A 92 1.09 -0.07 -0.93
C VAL A 92 0.86 1.43 -0.74
N GLN A 93 0.66 2.15 -1.83
CA GLN A 93 0.48 3.61 -1.81
C GLN A 93 -0.98 3.95 -1.47
N LEU A 94 -1.22 4.34 -0.22
CA LEU A 94 -2.54 4.70 0.30
C LEU A 94 -2.90 6.18 0.05
N TYR A 95 -1.98 6.95 -0.51
CA TYR A 95 -2.16 8.39 -0.68
C TYR A 95 -2.75 8.79 -2.03
N GLU A 96 -2.84 7.88 -3.01
CA GLU A 96 -3.27 8.27 -4.35
C GLU A 96 -4.69 8.86 -4.36
N ALA A 97 -4.88 9.89 -5.19
CA ALA A 97 -6.21 10.42 -5.44
C ALA A 97 -7.12 9.31 -5.96
N TYR A 98 -8.32 9.24 -5.41
CA TYR A 98 -9.32 8.23 -5.79
C TYR A 98 -8.99 6.78 -5.36
N SER A 99 -8.09 6.59 -4.40
CA SER A 99 -7.88 5.31 -3.76
C SER A 99 -9.04 4.93 -2.83
N ALA A 100 -9.21 3.63 -2.55
CA ALA A 100 -10.23 3.17 -1.62
C ALA A 100 -9.96 3.72 -0.20
N PHE A 101 -8.70 3.84 0.19
CA PHE A 101 -8.29 4.39 1.48
C PHE A 101 -8.71 5.85 1.66
N VAL A 102 -8.43 6.71 0.66
CA VAL A 102 -8.85 8.12 0.67
C VAL A 102 -10.37 8.22 0.76
N HIS A 103 -11.11 7.38 0.04
CA HIS A 103 -12.57 7.37 0.09
C HIS A 103 -13.10 7.02 1.49
N GLU A 104 -12.59 5.95 2.08
CA GLU A 104 -13.00 5.48 3.39
C GLU A 104 -12.72 6.51 4.50
N THR A 105 -11.50 7.06 4.51
CA THR A 105 -11.05 7.95 5.59
C THR A 105 -11.53 9.39 5.38
N ALA A 106 -11.24 10.00 4.23
CA ALA A 106 -11.51 11.41 4.00
C ALA A 106 -12.98 11.70 3.63
N ARG A 107 -13.64 10.81 2.88
CA ARG A 107 -15.02 11.05 2.41
C ARG A 107 -16.07 10.41 3.31
N ARG A 108 -15.80 9.24 3.88
CA ARG A 108 -16.75 8.55 4.80
C ARG A 108 -16.44 8.78 6.28
N GLY A 109 -15.33 9.46 6.60
CA GLY A 109 -14.94 9.77 7.97
C GLY A 109 -14.49 8.54 8.78
N GLY A 110 -14.03 7.49 8.11
CA GLY A 110 -13.49 6.30 8.75
C GLY A 110 -12.19 6.59 9.51
N ASP A 111 -11.92 5.81 10.56
CA ASP A 111 -10.68 5.92 11.32
C ASP A 111 -9.48 5.42 10.47
N PRO A 112 -8.42 6.22 10.27
CA PRO A 112 -7.28 5.81 9.46
C PRO A 112 -6.53 4.59 9.99
N VAL A 113 -6.50 4.36 11.31
CA VAL A 113 -5.81 3.17 11.87
C VAL A 113 -6.60 1.92 11.52
N ASP A 114 -7.91 1.94 11.75
CA ASP A 114 -8.79 0.81 11.41
C ASP A 114 -8.73 0.49 9.91
N ALA A 115 -8.76 1.52 9.06
CA ALA A 115 -8.65 1.38 7.60
C ALA A 115 -7.29 0.79 7.15
N ILE A 116 -6.17 1.21 7.75
CA ILE A 116 -4.85 0.62 7.45
C ILE A 116 -4.81 -0.85 7.91
N VAL A 117 -5.29 -1.12 9.13
CA VAL A 117 -5.26 -2.47 9.71
C VAL A 117 -6.12 -3.44 8.90
N ASP A 118 -7.32 -3.07 8.44
CA ASP A 118 -8.14 -3.93 7.58
C ASP A 118 -7.39 -4.36 6.31
N ARG A 119 -6.67 -3.43 5.67
CA ARG A 119 -5.86 -3.74 4.48
C ARG A 119 -4.69 -4.66 4.79
N VAL A 120 -3.99 -4.42 5.90
CA VAL A 120 -2.91 -5.29 6.34
C VAL A 120 -3.44 -6.67 6.65
N ASP A 121 -4.59 -6.75 7.33
CA ASP A 121 -5.23 -8.01 7.69
C ASP A 121 -5.59 -8.83 6.45
N ARG A 122 -6.23 -8.20 5.46
CA ARG A 122 -6.59 -8.86 4.21
C ARG A 122 -5.39 -9.25 3.35
N LEU A 123 -4.31 -8.48 3.36
CA LEU A 123 -3.06 -8.88 2.71
C LEU A 123 -2.39 -10.05 3.45
N ALA A 124 -2.40 -10.06 4.78
CA ALA A 124 -1.79 -11.10 5.60
C ALA A 124 -2.55 -12.44 5.51
N GLU A 125 -3.88 -12.39 5.58
CA GLU A 125 -4.79 -13.55 5.48
C GLU A 125 -4.92 -14.02 4.03
N GLY A 126 -4.91 -13.06 3.12
CA GLY A 126 -5.00 -13.21 1.68
C GLY A 126 -6.42 -13.03 1.15
N TYR A 127 -6.52 -12.44 -0.05
CA TYR A 127 -7.78 -12.28 -0.78
C TYR A 127 -7.63 -12.81 -2.20
N THR A 128 -8.75 -13.19 -2.82
CA THR A 128 -8.73 -13.83 -4.15
C THR A 128 -8.92 -12.79 -5.24
N VAL A 129 -7.99 -12.76 -6.19
CA VAL A 129 -8.14 -12.04 -7.45
C VAL A 129 -8.50 -13.02 -8.56
N THR A 130 -9.50 -12.67 -9.36
CA THR A 130 -9.98 -13.51 -10.48
C THR A 130 -9.73 -12.83 -11.83
N ASN A 131 -10.02 -13.54 -12.93
CA ASN A 131 -9.84 -13.07 -14.31
C ASN A 131 -8.40 -12.69 -14.68
N LEU A 132 -7.41 -13.33 -14.06
CA LEU A 132 -6.02 -13.11 -14.41
C LEU A 132 -5.71 -13.65 -15.82
N PRO A 133 -4.89 -12.97 -16.63
CA PRO A 133 -4.48 -13.42 -17.96
C PRO A 133 -3.34 -14.43 -17.83
N LEU A 134 -3.60 -15.51 -17.09
CA LEU A 134 -2.70 -16.61 -16.76
C LEU A 134 -3.44 -17.94 -16.93
N ASP A 135 -2.71 -19.05 -16.97
CA ASP A 135 -3.32 -20.39 -17.07
C ASP A 135 -4.25 -20.66 -15.87
N GLU A 136 -3.84 -20.22 -14.67
CA GLU A 136 -4.70 -20.11 -13.51
C GLU A 136 -5.33 -18.70 -13.48
N ALA A 137 -6.63 -18.62 -13.75
CA ALA A 137 -7.36 -17.37 -13.80
C ALA A 137 -7.62 -16.75 -12.40
N GLU A 138 -7.29 -17.48 -11.33
CA GLU A 138 -7.46 -17.05 -9.94
C GLU A 138 -6.12 -17.08 -9.20
N PHE A 139 -5.92 -16.12 -8.29
CA PHE A 139 -4.72 -16.05 -7.46
C PHE A 139 -5.06 -15.47 -6.09
N VAL A 140 -4.59 -16.13 -5.03
CA VAL A 140 -4.69 -15.60 -3.67
C VAL A 140 -3.50 -14.67 -3.43
N VAL A 141 -3.77 -13.37 -3.38
CA VAL A 141 -2.77 -12.37 -3.00
C VAL A 141 -2.57 -12.46 -1.48
N ARG A 142 -1.42 -12.97 -1.05
CA ARG A 142 -1.05 -13.04 0.37
C ARG A 142 0.36 -12.49 0.62
N VAL A 143 0.47 -11.45 1.43
CA VAL A 143 1.73 -10.79 1.79
C VAL A 143 1.86 -10.72 3.32
N PRO A 144 2.92 -11.29 3.91
CA PRO A 144 3.11 -11.23 5.36
C PRO A 144 3.36 -9.78 5.81
N PRO A 145 2.86 -9.36 6.99
CA PRO A 145 3.12 -8.04 7.57
C PRO A 145 4.60 -7.63 7.52
N SER A 146 5.54 -8.55 7.77
CA SER A 146 6.98 -8.28 7.72
C SER A 146 7.53 -7.91 6.34
N ARG A 147 6.73 -7.99 5.27
CA ARG A 147 7.05 -7.49 3.91
C ARG A 147 6.20 -6.29 3.49
N LEU A 148 5.26 -5.85 4.32
CA LEU A 148 4.38 -4.73 3.99
C LEU A 148 4.96 -3.41 4.47
N VAL A 149 5.05 -2.46 3.54
CA VAL A 149 5.40 -1.06 3.82
C VAL A 149 4.17 -0.21 3.53
N ILE A 150 3.78 0.66 4.45
CA ILE A 150 2.62 1.52 4.26
C ILE A 150 3.06 2.80 3.55
N GLY A 151 2.62 3.02 2.32
CA GLY A 151 2.87 4.23 1.57
C GLY A 151 1.89 5.33 1.95
N ILE A 152 2.36 6.43 2.52
CA ILE A 152 1.56 7.59 2.94
C ILE A 152 1.99 8.87 2.20
N ALA A 153 1.10 9.86 2.19
CA ALA A 153 1.46 11.17 1.67
C ALA A 153 2.37 11.90 2.66
N ASN A 154 3.14 12.86 2.17
CA ASN A 154 3.91 13.73 3.03
C ASN A 154 3.07 14.89 3.61
N GLY A 155 3.73 15.84 4.29
CA GLY A 155 3.09 16.99 4.94
C GLY A 155 2.27 17.90 4.01
N TRP A 156 2.45 17.82 2.69
CA TRP A 156 1.70 18.56 1.67
C TRP A 156 0.27 18.05 1.45
N ALA A 157 -0.08 16.85 1.92
CA ALA A 157 -1.43 16.33 1.76
C ALA A 157 -2.47 17.20 2.47
N ASP A 158 -3.53 17.53 1.74
CA ASP A 158 -4.64 18.37 2.19
C ASP A 158 -5.74 17.58 2.93
N GLY A 159 -5.59 16.26 3.03
CA GLY A 159 -6.60 15.37 3.62
C GLY A 159 -7.88 15.23 2.79
N THR A 160 -7.93 15.80 1.58
CA THR A 160 -9.11 15.78 0.70
C THR A 160 -8.82 14.98 -0.56
N LYS A 161 -7.77 15.34 -1.29
CA LYS A 161 -7.33 14.63 -2.50
C LYS A 161 -6.33 13.54 -2.18
N PHE A 162 -5.48 13.78 -1.18
CA PHE A 162 -4.45 12.85 -0.73
C PHE A 162 -4.61 12.65 0.77
N CYS A 163 -4.65 11.40 1.23
CA CYS A 163 -4.86 11.13 2.64
C CYS A 163 -3.63 11.54 3.45
N LYS A 164 -3.84 12.35 4.49
CA LYS A 164 -2.83 12.64 5.50
C LYS A 164 -2.94 11.60 6.60
N VAL A 165 -1.86 10.88 6.87
CA VAL A 165 -1.78 9.90 7.95
C VAL A 165 -0.90 10.46 9.05
N ASP A 166 -1.41 10.47 10.28
CA ASP A 166 -0.65 10.90 11.45
C ASP A 166 0.39 9.82 11.84
N PRO A 167 1.64 10.20 12.16
CA PRO A 167 2.69 9.27 12.60
C PRO A 167 2.27 8.32 13.74
N ALA A 168 1.48 8.77 14.71
CA ALA A 168 0.98 7.91 15.80
C ALA A 168 0.02 6.84 15.29
N SER A 169 -0.64 7.06 14.15
CA SER A 169 -1.49 6.05 13.50
C SER A 169 -0.68 4.90 12.90
N ILE A 170 0.53 5.19 12.40
CA ILE A 170 1.48 4.15 11.98
C ILE A 170 1.91 3.31 13.17
N ARG A 171 2.27 3.95 14.29
CA ARG A 171 2.67 3.22 15.51
C ARG A 171 1.57 2.27 15.98
N ARG A 172 0.33 2.77 16.07
CA ARG A 172 -0.82 1.95 16.47
C ARG A 172 -1.11 0.80 15.49
N THR A 173 -0.91 1.01 14.19
CA THR A 173 -0.99 -0.05 13.18
C THR A 173 0.07 -1.12 13.45
N TYR A 174 1.33 -0.72 13.64
CA TYR A 174 2.42 -1.64 13.95
C TYR A 174 2.11 -2.48 15.19
N ASP A 175 1.73 -1.85 16.30
CA ASP A 175 1.43 -2.54 17.56
C ASP A 175 0.29 -3.56 17.40
N ARG A 176 -0.77 -3.21 16.66
CA ARG A 176 -1.89 -4.14 16.37
C ARG A 176 -1.46 -5.32 15.51
N THR A 177 -0.67 -5.09 14.47
CA THR A 177 -0.18 -6.16 13.59
C THR A 177 0.77 -7.09 14.33
N MET A 178 1.68 -6.55 15.15
CA MET A 178 2.55 -7.33 16.03
C MET A 178 1.74 -8.19 17.01
N ALA A 179 0.71 -7.62 17.65
CA ALA A 179 -0.14 -8.35 18.58
C ALA A 179 -0.94 -9.49 17.91
N LYS A 180 -1.41 -9.29 16.67
CA LYS A 180 -2.23 -10.27 15.94
C LYS A 180 -1.40 -11.36 15.27
N TYR A 181 -0.29 -11.01 14.62
CA TYR A 181 0.47 -11.90 13.74
C TYR A 181 1.82 -12.34 14.33
N GLY A 182 2.27 -11.76 15.45
CA GLY A 182 3.62 -11.98 15.98
C GLY A 182 4.72 -11.28 15.17
N GLU A 183 4.34 -10.48 14.18
CA GLU A 183 5.22 -9.62 13.39
C GLU A 183 4.48 -8.32 13.02
N GLY A 184 5.23 -7.22 12.94
CA GLY A 184 4.68 -5.92 12.55
C GLY A 184 4.84 -5.64 11.05
N ILE A 185 4.16 -4.60 10.57
CA ILE A 185 4.48 -4.00 9.26
C ILE A 185 5.98 -3.68 9.18
N ARG A 186 6.58 -3.90 8.00
CA ARG A 186 8.01 -3.68 7.75
C ARG A 186 8.43 -2.23 7.90
N GLY A 187 7.52 -1.29 7.66
CA GLY A 187 7.85 0.13 7.68
C GLY A 187 6.84 1.04 7.02
N VAL A 188 7.27 2.27 6.78
CA VAL A 188 6.51 3.31 6.10
C VAL A 188 7.30 3.86 4.94
N MET A 189 6.58 4.21 3.87
CA MET A 189 7.11 5.00 2.76
C MET A 189 6.31 6.28 2.59
N PHE A 190 6.97 7.37 2.20
CA PHE A 190 6.26 8.58 1.79
C PHE A 190 6.90 9.24 0.57
N TRP A 191 6.09 10.00 -0.14
CA TRP A 191 6.46 10.71 -1.37
C TRP A 191 6.29 12.24 -1.19
N THR A 192 7.32 13.07 -1.39
CA THR A 192 8.76 12.79 -1.62
C THR A 192 9.64 13.30 -0.47
N ILE A 193 10.91 12.90 -0.45
CA ILE A 193 11.95 13.50 0.43
C ILE A 193 12.05 15.01 0.21
N GLU A 194 12.00 15.46 -1.05
CA GLU A 194 12.16 16.88 -1.39
C GLU A 194 11.04 17.75 -0.81
N GLU A 195 9.88 17.15 -0.52
CA GLU A 195 8.68 17.82 -0.02
C GLU A 195 8.36 17.46 1.45
N GLU A 196 9.36 17.01 2.21
CA GLU A 196 9.21 16.62 3.61
C GLU A 196 9.00 17.78 4.57
N GLY A 197 9.27 19.01 4.12
CA GLY A 197 9.19 20.21 4.94
C GLY A 197 10.55 20.64 5.47
N ASP A 198 10.60 21.90 5.87
CA ASP A 198 11.86 22.60 6.12
C ASP A 198 12.27 22.60 7.60
N ASP A 199 11.40 22.12 8.50
CA ASP A 199 11.62 22.15 9.95
C ASP A 199 11.32 20.82 10.67
N ASP A 200 11.73 20.75 11.93
CA ASP A 200 11.60 19.55 12.76
C ASP A 200 10.15 19.14 13.06
N GLY A 201 9.21 20.08 12.99
CA GLY A 201 7.78 19.83 13.24
C GLY A 201 7.01 19.36 12.00
N SER A 202 7.62 19.51 10.82
CA SER A 202 7.03 19.14 9.53
C SER A 202 7.67 17.89 8.91
N ARG A 203 8.94 17.61 9.23
CA ARG A 203 9.68 16.46 8.69
C ARG A 203 9.13 15.10 9.11
N MET A 204 8.43 14.44 8.19
CA MET A 204 7.79 13.14 8.38
C MET A 204 8.73 12.06 8.92
N THR A 205 9.95 11.94 8.42
CA THR A 205 10.99 11.02 8.91
C THR A 205 11.25 11.24 10.40
N ARG A 206 11.34 12.50 10.84
CA ARG A 206 11.62 12.84 12.23
C ARG A 206 10.42 12.52 13.12
N LEU A 207 9.22 12.83 12.68
CA LEU A 207 7.99 12.51 13.42
C LEU A 207 7.80 10.99 13.53
N LEU A 208 7.95 10.24 12.44
CA LEU A 208 7.92 8.78 12.44
C LEU A 208 9.00 8.19 13.33
N ARG A 209 10.22 8.75 13.31
CA ARG A 209 11.28 8.33 14.22
C ARG A 209 10.88 8.52 15.67
N GLY A 210 10.28 9.65 16.04
CA GLY A 210 9.83 9.90 17.41
C GLY A 210 8.80 8.88 17.92
N GLU A 211 7.89 8.47 17.04
CA GLU A 211 6.85 7.46 17.36
C GLU A 211 7.42 6.03 17.41
N LEU A 212 8.42 5.72 16.58
CA LEU A 212 8.96 4.37 16.40
C LEU A 212 10.23 4.11 17.23
N SER A 213 10.97 5.13 17.69
CA SER A 213 12.23 4.97 18.42
C SER A 213 12.09 4.28 19.79
N ASN A 214 10.90 4.29 20.38
CA ASN A 214 10.64 3.56 21.63
C ASN A 214 10.48 2.04 21.42
N LEU A 215 10.68 1.53 20.20
CA LEU A 215 10.75 0.10 19.91
C LEU A 215 12.16 -0.49 20.12
N GLU A 216 13.18 0.35 20.33
CA GLU A 216 14.60 -0.03 20.40
C GLU A 216 15.03 -0.79 21.68
N SER A 217 14.14 -0.96 22.67
CA SER A 217 14.49 -1.48 24.00
C SER A 217 14.00 -2.89 24.33
N GLY A 218 13.54 -3.69 23.36
CA GLY A 218 13.05 -5.05 23.60
C GLY A 218 13.49 -6.04 22.52
N ASP A 219 14.00 -7.20 22.97
CA ASP A 219 14.47 -8.40 22.25
C ASP A 219 14.11 -8.57 20.76
N GLU A 220 15.14 -8.89 19.95
CA GLU A 220 15.19 -9.56 18.62
C GLU A 220 14.06 -9.30 17.58
N ALA A 221 13.18 -8.32 17.79
CA ALA A 221 12.10 -8.01 16.88
C ALA A 221 12.60 -7.19 15.69
N VAL A 222 12.14 -7.57 14.49
CA VAL A 222 12.38 -6.80 13.27
C VAL A 222 11.64 -5.46 13.36
N HIS A 223 12.39 -4.38 13.55
CA HIS A 223 11.84 -3.03 13.71
C HIS A 223 11.31 -2.44 12.39
N PRO A 224 10.27 -1.59 12.46
CA PRO A 224 9.73 -0.92 11.28
C PRO A 224 10.72 0.14 10.79
N GLY A 225 11.13 0.05 9.52
CA GLY A 225 12.01 1.03 8.88
C GLY A 225 11.24 2.21 8.26
N VAL A 226 11.91 3.34 8.08
CA VAL A 226 11.41 4.44 7.24
C VAL A 226 12.13 4.38 5.89
N ILE A 227 11.38 4.27 4.80
CA ILE A 227 11.87 4.19 3.43
C ILE A 227 11.36 5.42 2.68
N CYS A 228 12.21 6.16 1.97
CA CYS A 228 11.75 7.38 1.33
C CYS A 228 11.91 7.30 -0.20
N GLY A 229 10.89 7.77 -0.93
CA GLY A 229 10.92 7.86 -2.39
C GLY A 229 11.58 9.17 -2.86
N ASN A 230 12.39 9.09 -3.91
CA ASN A 230 12.95 10.26 -4.61
C ASN A 230 12.20 10.51 -5.93
N SER A 231 12.13 11.76 -6.38
CA SER A 231 11.50 12.23 -7.63
C SER A 231 11.94 11.47 -8.89
N ASN A 232 13.10 10.79 -8.83
CA ASN A 232 13.65 9.95 -9.90
C ASN A 232 13.27 8.45 -9.85
N TRP A 233 12.15 8.05 -9.23
CA TRP A 233 11.67 6.65 -9.08
C TRP A 233 12.61 5.71 -8.30
N ASN A 234 13.72 6.21 -7.77
CA ASN A 234 14.63 5.44 -6.93
C ASN A 234 14.21 5.52 -5.46
N ASN A 235 13.84 4.38 -4.87
CA ASN A 235 13.59 4.25 -3.44
C ASN A 235 14.92 4.19 -2.69
N GLN A 236 15.11 5.07 -1.69
CA GLN A 236 16.28 5.02 -0.80
C GLN A 236 15.81 4.57 0.58
N ALA A 237 16.26 3.40 1.03
CA ALA A 237 16.00 2.93 2.38
C ALA A 237 17.04 3.52 3.33
N LEU A 238 16.61 4.26 4.36
CA LEU A 238 17.45 4.65 5.48
C LEU A 238 17.54 3.46 6.44
N LEU A 239 18.38 2.48 6.09
CA LEU A 239 18.70 1.36 6.98
C LEU A 239 20.09 1.60 7.56
N GLU A 240 20.16 2.06 8.82
CA GLU A 240 21.42 2.05 9.57
C GLU A 240 21.82 0.59 9.82
N ARG A 241 22.75 0.07 9.00
CA ARG A 241 23.46 -1.17 9.32
C ARG A 241 24.39 -0.89 10.50
N ARG A 242 24.07 -1.41 11.69
CA ARG A 242 25.12 -1.69 12.67
C ARG A 242 25.98 -2.81 12.09
N SER A 243 27.23 -2.49 11.80
CA SER A 243 28.27 -3.48 11.52
C SER A 243 28.40 -4.40 12.74
N TYR A 244 28.47 -5.72 12.48
CA TYR A 244 28.86 -6.72 13.47
C TYR A 244 30.22 -6.41 14.09
#